data_AF-A0A0U1KK40-F1
#
_entry.id   AF-A0A0U1KK40-F1
#
_cell.length_a   1.000
_cell.length_b   1.000
_cell.length_c   1.000
_cell.angle_alpha   90.00
_cell.angle_beta   90.00
_cell.angle_gamma   90.00
#
_symmetry.space_group_name_H-M   'P 1'
#
loop_
_entity.id
_entity.type
_entity.pdbx_description
1 polymer ?
#
loop_
_entity_poly.entity_id
_entity_poly.type
_entity_poly.pdbx_seq_one_letter_code
_entity_poly.pdbx_strand_id
1 'polypeptide(L)'
;MFFDNVYFEKNNYLQELRKNDENLIGSWGIETADSKSFLSLENGGYDYRLIQCQRNISQFENKFNGEYEFHDGRFNLNIKDKVLDNKVIRTNSICALKDSYFMDFVTRFQFNKSLFPIAELAGVKFEHKNEYINHQYETDKVKLYGPNYCVDIRVLSVEKIPNFKQVIYVRGTAKYWVVHVRLFPEKYDKEIVKLVKYTSKARPLPVNISKFLLKSPLAKHLWYNGEKSRLKLPINAFGLVKLMNGKKISLKTEAVFSKI
;
A
#
# COMPACT_ATOMS: atom_id res chain seq x y z
N MET A 1 -10.72 26.79 3.10
CA MET A 1 -9.63 25.86 2.76
C MET A 1 -9.04 25.33 4.05
N PHE A 2 -9.19 24.04 4.32
CA PHE A 2 -8.69 23.42 5.55
C PHE A 2 -7.17 23.39 5.57
N PHE A 3 -6.53 22.96 4.47
CA PHE A 3 -5.06 22.93 4.36
C PHE A 3 -4.51 24.31 4.01
N ASP A 4 -3.43 24.70 4.68
CA ASP A 4 -2.73 25.95 4.40
C ASP A 4 -1.71 25.74 3.27
N ASN A 5 -1.08 24.56 3.22
CA ASN A 5 -0.15 24.17 2.18
C ASN A 5 -0.30 22.68 1.81
N VAL A 6 -0.08 22.40 0.52
CA VAL A 6 -0.09 21.05 -0.06
C VAL A 6 1.20 20.89 -0.85
N TYR A 7 1.96 19.82 -0.60
CA TYR A 7 3.19 19.56 -1.32
C TYR A 7 3.18 18.17 -1.96
N PHE A 8 3.33 18.16 -3.27
CA PHE A 8 3.58 16.95 -4.07
C PHE A 8 5.07 16.89 -4.42
N GLU A 9 5.70 15.75 -4.19
CA GLU A 9 7.10 15.54 -4.59
C GLU A 9 7.19 15.35 -6.11
N LYS A 10 8.35 15.68 -6.71
CA LYS A 10 8.66 15.42 -8.14
C LYS A 10 8.46 13.95 -8.56
N ASN A 11 8.48 13.03 -7.60
CA ASN A 11 8.22 11.60 -7.78
C ASN A 11 6.71 11.22 -7.77
N ASN A 12 5.81 12.22 -7.80
CA ASN A 12 4.35 12.14 -7.94
C ASN A 12 3.60 11.43 -6.82
N TYR A 13 3.98 11.74 -5.59
CA TYR A 13 3.19 11.42 -4.43
C TYR A 13 3.00 12.66 -3.56
N LEU A 14 1.90 12.65 -2.80
CA LEU A 14 1.63 13.65 -1.79
C LEU A 14 2.56 13.41 -0.60
N GLN A 15 3.36 14.41 -0.25
CA GLN A 15 4.37 14.30 0.81
C GLN A 15 4.00 15.13 2.03
N GLU A 16 3.30 16.25 1.84
CA GLU A 16 2.87 17.11 2.95
C GLU A 16 1.44 17.63 2.76
N LEU A 17 0.72 17.67 3.87
CA LEU A 17 -0.53 18.38 4.05
C LEU A 17 -0.39 19.17 5.34
N ARG A 18 -0.25 20.49 5.24
CA ARG A 18 0.04 21.33 6.41
C ARG A 18 -1.20 22.09 6.88
N LYS A 19 -1.35 22.16 8.21
CA LYS A 19 -2.32 23.01 8.89
C LYS A 19 -1.70 23.62 10.14
N ASN A 20 -1.77 24.94 10.29
CA ASN A 20 -1.19 25.69 11.42
C ASN A 20 0.28 25.32 11.66
N ASP A 21 1.06 25.32 10.57
CA ASP A 21 2.47 24.88 10.52
C ASP A 21 2.76 23.40 10.84
N GLU A 22 1.76 22.62 11.23
CA GLU A 22 1.89 21.18 11.47
C GLU A 22 1.74 20.39 10.16
N ASN A 23 2.68 19.49 9.85
CA ASN A 23 2.47 18.51 8.77
C ASN A 23 1.69 17.30 9.31
N LEU A 24 0.49 17.11 8.77
CA LEU A 24 -0.45 16.07 9.19
C LEU A 24 -0.02 14.67 8.73
N ILE A 25 0.78 14.58 7.68
CA ILE A 25 1.06 13.34 6.98
C ILE A 25 2.55 13.06 6.78
N GLY A 26 2.88 11.81 6.48
CA GLY A 26 4.10 11.47 5.75
C GLY A 26 3.79 11.24 4.27
N SER A 27 4.70 10.61 3.53
CA SER A 27 4.51 10.34 2.10
C SER A 27 3.41 9.32 1.83
N TRP A 28 2.48 9.68 0.93
CA TRP A 28 1.37 8.85 0.48
C TRP A 28 1.65 8.26 -0.89
N GLY A 29 1.89 6.97 -0.95
CA GLY A 29 2.34 6.29 -2.15
C GLY A 29 1.47 5.13 -2.58
N ILE A 30 2.03 4.33 -3.46
CA ILE A 30 1.49 3.04 -3.84
C ILE A 30 2.58 1.99 -3.65
N GLU A 31 2.17 0.78 -3.28
CA GLU A 31 3.06 -0.36 -3.22
C GLU A 31 2.48 -1.52 -4.03
N THR A 32 3.35 -2.27 -4.72
CA THR A 32 2.99 -3.53 -5.36
C THR A 32 4.25 -4.37 -5.59
N ALA A 33 4.09 -5.69 -5.67
CA ALA A 33 5.19 -6.62 -5.87
C ALA A 33 4.77 -7.78 -6.77
N ASP A 34 5.73 -8.44 -7.39
CA ASP A 34 5.56 -9.76 -8.01
C ASP A 34 6.48 -10.79 -7.35
N SER A 35 6.90 -11.87 -8.02
CA SER A 35 7.78 -12.84 -7.40
C SER A 35 9.19 -12.35 -7.07
N LYS A 36 9.69 -11.30 -7.71
CA LYS A 36 11.06 -10.79 -7.53
C LYS A 36 11.12 -9.27 -7.37
N SER A 37 10.29 -8.54 -8.08
CA SER A 37 10.22 -7.09 -8.09
C SER A 37 9.36 -6.56 -6.94
N PHE A 38 9.69 -5.36 -6.47
CA PHE A 38 8.88 -4.58 -5.55
C PHE A 38 8.96 -3.11 -5.95
N LEU A 39 7.80 -2.45 -6.02
CA LEU A 39 7.67 -1.02 -6.25
C LEU A 39 7.04 -0.40 -5.01
N SER A 40 7.71 0.60 -4.44
CA SER A 40 7.12 1.62 -3.57
C SER A 40 7.53 2.98 -4.14
N LEU A 41 6.57 3.87 -4.36
CA LEU A 41 6.89 5.18 -4.91
C LEU A 41 7.64 6.06 -3.91
N GLU A 42 7.37 5.91 -2.61
CA GLU A 42 7.96 6.76 -1.58
C GLU A 42 9.26 6.23 -0.97
N ASN A 43 9.43 4.90 -0.89
CA ASN A 43 10.62 4.29 -0.26
C ASN A 43 11.55 3.66 -1.31
N GLY A 44 11.28 3.89 -2.58
CA GLY A 44 11.94 3.21 -3.70
C GLY A 44 11.51 1.74 -3.81
N GLY A 45 12.24 0.97 -4.58
CA GLY A 45 11.98 -0.46 -4.69
C GLY A 45 13.12 -1.17 -5.36
N TYR A 46 12.86 -2.35 -5.89
CA TYR A 46 13.91 -3.14 -6.51
C TYR A 46 13.41 -4.02 -7.63
N ASP A 47 14.34 -4.31 -8.53
CA ASP A 47 14.22 -5.27 -9.63
C ASP A 47 13.01 -4.99 -10.54
N TYR A 48 12.67 -3.72 -10.75
CA TYR A 48 11.74 -3.24 -11.77
C TYR A 48 12.42 -2.20 -12.66
N ARG A 49 11.82 -1.92 -13.82
CA ARG A 49 12.23 -0.85 -14.72
C ARG A 49 11.05 0.07 -15.02
N LEU A 50 11.23 1.37 -14.82
CA LEU A 50 10.31 2.39 -15.33
C LEU A 50 10.67 2.66 -16.80
N ILE A 51 9.77 2.32 -17.70
CA ILE A 51 10.00 2.43 -19.15
C ILE A 51 9.76 3.87 -19.61
N GLN A 52 8.61 4.42 -19.25
CA GLN A 52 8.21 5.79 -19.57
C GLN A 52 7.23 6.29 -18.52
N CYS A 53 7.11 7.62 -18.42
CA CYS A 53 6.11 8.23 -17.57
C CYS A 53 5.72 9.64 -18.01
N GLN A 54 4.52 10.02 -17.63
CA GLN A 54 3.99 11.37 -17.75
C GLN A 54 3.57 11.86 -16.36
N ARG A 55 3.86 13.14 -16.10
CA ARG A 55 3.61 13.81 -14.83
C ARG A 55 2.88 15.10 -15.09
N ASN A 56 1.83 15.36 -14.32
CA ASN A 56 1.15 16.64 -14.31
C ASN A 56 0.76 16.96 -12.86
N ILE A 57 1.52 17.89 -12.27
CA ILE A 57 1.35 18.33 -10.89
C ILE A 57 0.92 19.80 -10.93
N SER A 58 -0.12 20.11 -10.16
CA SER A 58 -0.55 21.45 -9.81
C SER A 58 -0.65 21.57 -8.29
N GLN A 59 -1.03 22.74 -7.77
CA GLN A 59 -1.12 22.98 -6.33
C GLN A 59 -2.04 21.98 -5.59
N PHE A 60 -3.14 21.56 -6.21
CA PHE A 60 -4.15 20.71 -5.57
C PHE A 60 -4.46 19.43 -6.33
N GLU A 61 -3.74 19.15 -7.42
CA GLU A 61 -3.91 17.92 -8.19
C GLU A 61 -2.56 17.33 -8.57
N ASN A 62 -2.47 16.01 -8.49
CA ASN A 62 -1.35 15.24 -9.03
C ASN A 62 -1.91 14.17 -9.96
N LYS A 63 -1.33 14.07 -11.16
CA LYS A 63 -1.62 13.03 -12.14
C LYS A 63 -0.30 12.41 -12.58
N PHE A 64 -0.23 11.10 -12.45
CA PHE A 64 0.91 10.32 -12.89
C PHE A 64 0.43 9.13 -13.71
N ASN A 65 1.10 8.90 -14.83
CA ASN A 65 1.00 7.69 -15.61
C ASN A 65 2.42 7.16 -15.81
N GLY A 66 2.68 5.92 -15.40
CA GLY A 66 3.98 5.30 -15.53
C GLY A 66 3.84 3.88 -16.04
N GLU A 67 4.67 3.54 -17.00
CA GLU A 67 4.77 2.20 -17.53
C GLU A 67 5.93 1.47 -16.85
N TYR A 68 5.61 0.34 -16.22
CA TYR A 68 6.56 -0.44 -15.45
C TYR A 68 6.73 -1.83 -16.07
N GLU A 69 7.98 -2.29 -16.08
CA GLU A 69 8.33 -3.67 -16.31
C GLU A 69 8.84 -4.32 -15.02
N PHE A 70 8.20 -5.41 -14.68
CA PHE A 70 8.44 -6.27 -13.53
C PHE A 70 8.99 -7.62 -14.02
N HIS A 71 9.46 -8.47 -13.12
CA HIS A 71 9.95 -9.80 -13.49
C HIS A 71 8.88 -10.67 -14.13
N ASP A 72 7.69 -10.69 -13.52
CA ASP A 72 6.53 -11.47 -13.92
C ASP A 72 5.47 -10.58 -14.61
N GLY A 73 5.81 -9.43 -15.20
CA GLY A 73 4.76 -8.55 -15.73
C GLY A 73 5.21 -7.24 -16.37
N ARG A 74 4.27 -6.58 -17.04
CA ARG A 74 4.43 -5.21 -17.58
C ARG A 74 3.06 -4.56 -17.51
N PHE A 75 3.00 -3.35 -16.98
CA PHE A 75 1.74 -2.70 -16.68
C PHE A 75 1.86 -1.17 -16.69
N ASN A 76 0.73 -0.51 -16.88
CA ASN A 76 0.57 0.92 -16.67
C ASN A 76 -0.01 1.18 -15.29
N LEU A 77 0.71 1.97 -14.50
CA LEU A 77 0.27 2.53 -13.23
C LEU A 77 -0.27 3.94 -13.48
N ASN A 78 -1.50 4.18 -13.05
CA ASN A 78 -2.10 5.52 -13.04
C ASN A 78 -2.38 5.94 -11.61
N ILE A 79 -2.01 7.17 -11.26
CA ILE A 79 -2.29 7.81 -9.99
C ILE A 79 -2.94 9.15 -10.27
N LYS A 80 -4.03 9.42 -9.56
CA LYS A 80 -4.69 10.72 -9.54
C LYS A 80 -5.01 11.10 -8.11
N ASP A 81 -4.39 12.16 -7.63
CA ASP A 81 -4.75 12.82 -6.38
C ASP A 81 -5.46 14.13 -6.67
N LYS A 82 -6.50 14.42 -5.88
CA LYS A 82 -7.18 15.71 -5.87
C LYS A 82 -7.43 16.13 -4.43
N VAL A 83 -6.87 17.27 -4.05
CA VAL A 83 -7.11 17.92 -2.76
C VAL A 83 -8.29 18.88 -2.90
N LEU A 84 -9.26 18.77 -1.99
CA LEU A 84 -10.52 19.51 -1.99
C LEU A 84 -10.80 20.00 -0.59
N ASP A 85 -10.69 21.30 -0.32
CA ASP A 85 -10.93 21.92 1.00
C ASP A 85 -10.32 21.12 2.17
N ASN A 86 -11.08 20.21 2.79
CA ASN A 86 -10.70 19.36 3.92
C ASN A 86 -10.48 17.87 3.59
N LYS A 87 -10.47 17.48 2.31
CA LYS A 87 -10.29 16.07 1.93
C LYS A 87 -9.33 15.88 0.76
N VAL A 88 -8.80 14.67 0.67
CA VAL A 88 -7.98 14.22 -0.46
C VAL A 88 -8.64 13.00 -1.09
N ILE A 89 -8.97 13.10 -2.37
CA ILE A 89 -9.45 11.97 -3.18
C ILE A 89 -8.28 11.41 -3.95
N ARG A 90 -8.01 10.12 -3.77
CA ARG A 90 -6.96 9.39 -4.49
C ARG A 90 -7.55 8.26 -5.31
N THR A 91 -7.12 8.15 -6.56
CA THR A 91 -7.46 7.04 -7.45
C THR A 91 -6.16 6.44 -7.97
N ASN A 92 -5.91 5.18 -7.64
CA ASN A 92 -4.78 4.43 -8.15
C ASN A 92 -5.30 3.28 -9.00
N SER A 93 -4.64 2.97 -10.11
CA SER A 93 -4.97 1.79 -10.91
C SER A 93 -3.77 1.20 -11.62
N ILE A 94 -3.83 -0.11 -11.82
CA ILE A 94 -2.90 -0.87 -12.66
C ILE A 94 -3.70 -1.45 -13.83
N CYS A 95 -3.19 -1.28 -15.05
CA CYS A 95 -3.66 -1.98 -16.24
C CYS A 95 -2.53 -2.85 -16.79
N ALA A 96 -2.75 -4.15 -16.90
CA ALA A 96 -1.76 -5.08 -17.43
C ALA A 96 -1.56 -4.86 -18.94
N LEU A 97 -0.30 -4.68 -19.36
CA LEU A 97 0.12 -4.61 -20.77
C LEU A 97 0.57 -5.96 -21.32
N LYS A 98 0.86 -6.90 -20.42
CA LYS A 98 1.00 -8.34 -20.66
C LYS A 98 0.47 -9.06 -19.43
N ASP A 99 0.19 -10.36 -19.55
CA ASP A 99 -0.15 -11.19 -18.39
C ASP A 99 0.88 -10.96 -17.27
N SER A 100 0.39 -10.50 -16.11
CA SER A 100 1.24 -10.03 -15.02
C SER A 100 0.83 -10.66 -13.69
N TYR A 101 1.79 -10.99 -12.84
CA TYR A 101 1.50 -11.50 -11.49
C TYR A 101 1.73 -10.44 -10.42
N PHE A 102 0.82 -10.36 -9.45
CA PHE A 102 0.89 -9.40 -8.35
C PHE A 102 0.66 -10.08 -7.00
N MET A 103 1.52 -9.79 -6.03
CA MET A 103 1.35 -10.18 -4.62
C MET A 103 0.30 -9.33 -3.90
N ASP A 104 0.14 -8.09 -4.32
CA ASP A 104 -0.85 -7.13 -3.83
C ASP A 104 -0.85 -5.87 -4.68
N PHE A 105 -1.85 -5.01 -4.45
CA PHE A 105 -1.86 -3.64 -4.92
C PHE A 105 -2.34 -2.73 -3.79
N VAL A 106 -1.50 -1.78 -3.39
CA VAL A 106 -1.67 -1.01 -2.16
C VAL A 106 -1.75 0.48 -2.49
N THR A 107 -2.76 1.15 -1.93
CA THR A 107 -2.74 2.58 -1.66
C THR A 107 -2.27 2.80 -0.23
N ARG A 108 -1.14 3.50 -0.05
CA ARG A 108 -0.48 3.66 1.24
C ARG A 108 -0.57 5.09 1.72
N PHE A 109 -0.96 5.24 2.98
CA PHE A 109 -1.03 6.52 3.68
C PHE A 109 -0.12 6.50 4.91
N GLN A 110 0.45 7.66 5.21
CA GLN A 110 1.20 7.90 6.44
C GLN A 110 0.62 9.10 7.17
N PHE A 111 0.39 8.94 8.47
CA PHE A 111 -0.14 10.00 9.33
C PHE A 111 0.78 10.19 10.53
N ASN A 112 1.08 11.44 10.87
CA ASN A 112 1.98 11.75 11.96
C ASN A 112 1.40 11.25 13.29
N LYS A 113 2.09 10.32 13.96
CA LYS A 113 1.58 9.68 15.18
C LYS A 113 1.41 10.67 16.34
N SER A 114 2.19 11.77 16.37
CA SER A 114 2.07 12.77 17.44
C SER A 114 0.77 13.55 17.33
N LEU A 115 0.21 13.65 16.13
CA LEU A 115 -1.05 14.33 15.85
C LEU A 115 -2.24 13.37 15.91
N PHE A 116 -2.00 12.08 15.68
CA PHE A 116 -3.02 11.03 15.69
C PHE A 116 -2.59 9.83 16.55
N PRO A 117 -2.67 9.88 17.89
CA PRO A 117 -2.22 8.80 18.76
C PRO A 117 -3.06 7.51 18.66
N ILE A 118 -4.31 7.59 18.17
CA ILE A 118 -5.24 6.46 18.16
C ILE A 118 -5.72 6.17 16.73
N ALA A 119 -5.72 4.89 16.34
CA ALA A 119 -6.38 4.39 15.14
C ALA A 119 -7.60 3.55 15.51
N GLU A 120 -8.68 3.62 14.73
CA GLU A 120 -9.84 2.75 14.85
C GLU A 120 -10.11 2.06 13.52
N LEU A 121 -10.12 0.74 13.56
CA LEU A 121 -10.30 -0.13 12.40
C LEU A 121 -11.26 -1.26 12.79
N ALA A 122 -12.32 -1.45 12.00
CA ALA A 122 -13.36 -2.45 12.25
C ALA A 122 -13.96 -2.39 13.68
N GLY A 123 -14.13 -1.17 14.23
CA GLY A 123 -14.65 -0.94 15.58
C GLY A 123 -13.66 -1.18 16.72
N VAL A 124 -12.42 -1.59 16.41
CA VAL A 124 -11.36 -1.81 17.39
C VAL A 124 -10.42 -0.60 17.41
N LYS A 125 -10.15 -0.07 18.61
CA LYS A 125 -9.21 1.03 18.81
C LYS A 125 -7.80 0.51 19.12
N PHE A 126 -6.81 1.13 18.51
CA PHE A 126 -5.39 0.82 18.66
C PHE A 126 -4.64 2.08 19.07
N GLU A 127 -3.94 2.01 20.20
CA GLU A 127 -2.97 3.03 20.58
C GLU A 127 -1.66 2.83 19.83
N HIS A 128 -0.97 3.92 19.49
CA HIS A 128 0.29 3.84 18.77
C HIS A 128 1.41 3.34 19.70
N LYS A 129 1.94 2.14 19.42
CA LYS A 129 2.99 1.49 20.23
C LYS A 129 4.35 1.34 19.53
N ASN A 130 4.57 2.03 18.41
CA ASN A 130 5.75 1.83 17.54
C ASN A 130 5.96 0.37 17.08
N GLU A 131 4.89 -0.41 16.99
CA GLU A 131 4.95 -1.81 16.64
C GLU A 131 4.65 -2.03 15.15
N TYR A 132 5.52 -2.76 14.48
CA TYR A 132 5.39 -3.14 13.06
C TYR A 132 4.42 -4.32 12.85
N ILE A 133 3.35 -4.40 13.66
CA ILE A 133 2.32 -5.43 13.56
C ILE A 133 1.18 -4.90 12.69
N ASN A 134 0.79 -5.67 11.68
CA ASN A 134 -0.32 -5.29 10.80
C ASN A 134 -1.65 -5.72 11.43
N HIS A 135 -2.47 -4.76 11.83
CA HIS A 135 -3.87 -5.02 12.19
C HIS A 135 -4.70 -4.92 10.91
N GLN A 136 -5.06 -6.05 10.31
CA GLN A 136 -5.71 -6.12 8.99
C GLN A 136 -7.14 -6.65 9.10
N TYR A 137 -8.10 -5.94 8.51
CA TYR A 137 -9.52 -6.30 8.49
C TYR A 137 -10.13 -6.08 7.10
N GLU A 138 -11.15 -6.86 6.79
CA GLU A 138 -11.99 -6.67 5.62
C GLU A 138 -13.04 -5.59 5.92
N THR A 139 -12.69 -4.34 5.62
CA THR A 139 -13.48 -3.14 5.90
C THR A 139 -13.14 -2.08 4.85
N ASP A 140 -14.05 -1.15 4.63
CA ASP A 140 -13.91 -0.04 3.69
C ASP A 140 -13.44 1.26 4.36
N LYS A 141 -13.32 1.28 5.69
CA LYS A 141 -12.99 2.50 6.44
C LYS A 141 -12.05 2.29 7.61
N VAL A 142 -11.34 3.36 7.95
CA VAL A 142 -10.47 3.48 9.11
C VAL A 142 -10.42 4.94 9.55
N LYS A 143 -10.39 5.18 10.86
CA LYS A 143 -10.38 6.52 11.41
C LYS A 143 -9.19 6.71 12.32
N LEU A 144 -8.52 7.85 12.24
CA LEU A 144 -7.44 8.21 13.17
C LEU A 144 -7.85 9.44 13.96
N TYR A 145 -7.61 9.40 15.27
CA TYR A 145 -8.02 10.43 16.22
C TYR A 145 -6.81 11.13 16.80
N GLY A 146 -6.90 12.46 16.82
CA GLY A 146 -5.98 13.41 17.41
C GLY A 146 -6.61 14.23 18.52
N PRO A 147 -5.82 15.06 19.23
CA PRO A 147 -6.37 16.09 20.10
C PRO A 147 -7.07 17.22 19.30
N ASN A 148 -6.47 17.62 18.18
CA ASN A 148 -6.92 18.77 17.38
C ASN A 148 -7.65 18.37 16.10
N TYR A 149 -7.37 17.17 15.60
CA TYR A 149 -7.83 16.73 14.29
C TYR A 149 -8.29 15.28 14.33
N CYS A 150 -9.18 14.96 13.40
CA CYS A 150 -9.54 13.59 13.07
C CYS A 150 -9.44 13.41 11.56
N VAL A 151 -9.01 12.22 11.12
CA VAL A 151 -9.06 11.83 9.71
C VAL A 151 -9.85 10.54 9.53
N ASP A 152 -10.81 10.56 8.61
CA ASP A 152 -11.61 9.41 8.20
C ASP A 152 -11.19 9.00 6.77
N ILE A 153 -10.68 7.78 6.63
CA ILE A 153 -10.21 7.24 5.37
C ILE A 153 -11.20 6.18 4.91
N ARG A 154 -11.75 6.34 3.70
CA ARG A 154 -12.78 5.48 3.13
C ARG A 154 -12.43 5.01 1.73
N VAL A 155 -12.81 3.78 1.43
CA VAL A 155 -12.79 3.22 0.08
C VAL A 155 -14.08 3.60 -0.61
N LEU A 156 -13.98 4.43 -1.64
CA LEU A 156 -15.14 4.91 -2.41
C LEU A 156 -15.55 3.92 -3.51
N SER A 157 -14.57 3.27 -4.13
CA SER A 157 -14.84 2.26 -5.16
C SER A 157 -13.64 1.34 -5.34
N VAL A 158 -13.94 0.09 -5.69
CA VAL A 158 -12.94 -0.94 -5.97
C VAL A 158 -13.24 -1.57 -7.33
N GLU A 159 -12.26 -1.60 -8.21
CA GLU A 159 -12.26 -2.41 -9.42
C GLU A 159 -11.25 -3.54 -9.19
N LYS A 160 -11.72 -4.78 -9.10
CA LYS A 160 -10.86 -5.95 -8.82
C LYS A 160 -11.29 -7.16 -9.64
N ILE A 161 -10.35 -8.06 -9.89
CA ILE A 161 -10.66 -9.42 -10.36
C ILE A 161 -11.02 -10.32 -9.16
N PRO A 162 -11.75 -11.44 -9.38
CA PRO A 162 -12.28 -12.26 -8.29
C PRO A 162 -11.24 -12.80 -7.28
N ASN A 163 -9.99 -12.97 -7.71
CA ASN A 163 -8.92 -13.53 -6.88
C ASN A 163 -8.36 -12.55 -5.84
N PHE A 164 -8.68 -11.26 -5.96
CA PHE A 164 -8.36 -10.25 -4.95
C PHE A 164 -9.55 -9.99 -4.04
N LYS A 165 -9.26 -9.65 -2.79
CA LYS A 165 -10.21 -8.99 -1.88
C LYS A 165 -9.66 -7.67 -1.40
N GLN A 166 -10.54 -6.75 -1.02
CA GLN A 166 -10.12 -5.47 -0.45
C GLN A 166 -10.04 -5.60 1.06
N VAL A 167 -8.92 -5.17 1.62
CA VAL A 167 -8.69 -5.09 3.06
C VAL A 167 -8.07 -3.74 3.41
N ILE A 168 -8.21 -3.33 4.66
CA ILE A 168 -7.45 -2.22 5.22
C ILE A 168 -6.59 -2.78 6.35
N TYR A 169 -5.35 -2.32 6.45
CA TYR A 169 -4.59 -2.52 7.67
C TYR A 169 -4.02 -1.22 8.22
N VAL A 170 -3.80 -1.21 9.54
CA VAL A 170 -3.03 -0.19 10.24
C VAL A 170 -1.83 -0.81 10.93
N ARG A 171 -0.71 -0.09 10.95
CA ARG A 171 0.47 -0.44 11.76
C ARG A 171 1.18 0.81 12.26
N GLY A 172 1.84 0.67 13.41
CA GLY A 172 2.71 1.70 13.94
C GLY A 172 4.11 1.64 13.29
N THR A 173 4.75 2.80 13.16
CA THR A 173 6.18 2.93 12.87
C THR A 173 6.76 3.99 13.79
N ALA A 174 8.09 4.16 13.83
CA ALA A 174 8.71 5.15 14.71
C ALA A 174 8.12 6.57 14.62
N LYS A 175 7.62 7.00 13.45
CA LYS A 175 7.09 8.36 13.24
C LYS A 175 5.61 8.42 12.84
N TYR A 176 5.08 7.35 12.25
CA TYR A 176 3.79 7.40 11.58
C TYR A 176 2.88 6.25 11.99
N TRP A 177 1.57 6.48 11.92
CA TRP A 177 0.65 5.43 11.50
C TRP A 177 0.82 5.19 10.02
N VAL A 178 0.93 3.92 9.64
CA VAL A 178 0.89 3.49 8.24
C VAL A 178 -0.43 2.79 8.02
N VAL A 179 -1.23 3.34 7.11
CA VAL A 179 -2.54 2.80 6.72
C VAL A 179 -2.44 2.31 5.29
N HIS A 180 -2.78 1.04 5.05
CA HIS A 180 -2.78 0.45 3.71
C HIS A 180 -4.21 0.08 3.34
N VAL A 181 -4.71 0.65 2.24
CA VAL A 181 -5.89 0.13 1.54
C VAL A 181 -5.34 -0.79 0.45
N ARG A 182 -5.61 -2.09 0.56
CA ARG A 182 -4.92 -3.14 -0.20
C ARG A 182 -5.91 -4.03 -0.94
N LEU A 183 -5.62 -4.31 -2.20
CA LEU A 183 -6.10 -5.51 -2.87
C LEU A 183 -5.17 -6.67 -2.49
N PHE A 184 -5.68 -7.57 -1.67
CA PHE A 184 -4.97 -8.70 -1.10
C PHE A 184 -5.39 -10.00 -1.80
N PRO A 185 -4.47 -10.90 -2.16
CA PRO A 185 -4.82 -12.18 -2.72
C PRO A 185 -5.71 -13.01 -1.78
N GLU A 186 -6.87 -13.42 -2.27
CA GLU A 186 -7.75 -14.38 -1.59
C GLU A 186 -7.59 -15.78 -2.18
N LYS A 187 -7.40 -15.86 -3.51
CA LYS A 187 -7.07 -17.09 -4.24
C LYS A 187 -5.80 -16.85 -5.04
N TYR A 188 -4.93 -17.85 -5.11
CA TYR A 188 -3.59 -17.70 -5.67
C TYR A 188 -3.49 -18.45 -7.00
N ASP A 189 -2.97 -17.78 -8.04
CA ASP A 189 -2.63 -18.40 -9.32
C ASP A 189 -1.19 -18.95 -9.31
N LYS A 190 -0.35 -18.40 -8.42
CA LYS A 190 1.05 -18.80 -8.21
C LYS A 190 1.41 -18.59 -6.73
N GLU A 191 2.21 -19.49 -6.19
CA GLU A 191 2.72 -19.40 -4.81
C GLU A 191 4.24 -19.41 -4.82
N ILE A 192 4.84 -18.62 -3.94
CA ILE A 192 6.30 -18.54 -3.81
C ILE A 192 6.70 -18.44 -2.34
N VAL A 193 7.95 -18.78 -2.07
CA VAL A 193 8.60 -18.47 -0.80
C VAL A 193 9.73 -17.47 -1.07
N LYS A 194 9.79 -16.38 -0.29
CA LYS A 194 10.88 -15.40 -0.35
C LYS A 194 11.69 -15.37 0.94
N LEU A 195 12.98 -15.10 0.77
CA LEU A 195 13.84 -14.63 1.84
C LEU A 195 13.68 -13.11 1.98
N VAL A 196 13.12 -12.67 3.10
CA VAL A 196 12.87 -11.27 3.47
C VAL A 196 13.81 -10.92 4.63
N LYS A 197 14.96 -10.30 4.33
CA LYS A 197 15.89 -9.80 5.37
C LYS A 197 15.50 -8.39 5.77
N TYR A 198 15.67 -8.06 7.05
CA TYR A 198 15.36 -6.73 7.63
C TYR A 198 16.02 -5.54 6.92
N THR A 199 17.11 -5.77 6.19
CA THR A 199 17.95 -4.74 5.57
C THR A 199 18.01 -4.81 4.03
N SER A 200 17.31 -5.74 3.37
CA SER A 200 17.49 -5.93 1.92
C SER A 200 16.31 -6.55 1.16
N LYS A 201 16.32 -6.26 -0.16
CA LYS A 201 15.46 -6.81 -1.23
C LYS A 201 14.98 -8.24 -0.93
N ALA A 202 13.67 -8.46 -0.91
CA ALA A 202 13.14 -9.82 -0.76
C ALA A 202 13.49 -10.65 -2.01
N ARG A 203 14.14 -11.80 -1.81
CA ARG A 203 14.58 -12.68 -2.90
C ARG A 203 13.73 -13.95 -2.94
N PRO A 204 13.14 -14.33 -4.08
CA PRO A 204 12.45 -15.61 -4.19
C PRO A 204 13.45 -16.77 -4.00
N LEU A 205 13.01 -17.81 -3.30
CA LEU A 205 13.71 -19.09 -3.26
C LEU A 205 13.55 -19.81 -4.61
N PRO A 206 14.49 -20.68 -4.98
CA PRO A 206 14.31 -21.57 -6.13
C PRO A 206 12.96 -22.29 -6.10
N VAL A 207 12.34 -22.47 -7.27
CA VAL A 207 10.96 -22.99 -7.39
C VAL A 207 10.81 -24.34 -6.70
N ASN A 208 11.79 -25.24 -6.84
CA ASN A 208 11.75 -26.57 -6.22
C ASN A 208 11.77 -26.49 -4.69
N ILE A 209 12.55 -25.57 -4.13
CA ILE A 209 12.61 -25.34 -2.68
C ILE A 209 11.31 -24.70 -2.18
N SER A 210 10.78 -23.71 -2.91
CA SER A 210 9.48 -23.11 -2.59
C SER A 210 8.37 -24.18 -2.55
N LYS A 211 8.30 -25.03 -3.59
CA LYS A 211 7.32 -26.13 -3.67
C LYS A 211 7.48 -27.13 -2.52
N PHE A 212 8.71 -27.49 -2.17
CA PHE A 212 8.98 -28.40 -1.05
C PHE A 212 8.50 -27.80 0.28
N LEU A 213 8.86 -26.54 0.57
CA LEU A 213 8.48 -25.86 1.81
C LEU A 213 6.96 -25.67 1.92
N LEU A 214 6.29 -25.31 0.83
CA LEU A 214 4.84 -25.10 0.80
C LEU A 214 4.03 -26.39 0.96
N LYS A 215 4.61 -27.56 0.65
CA LYS A 215 3.99 -28.86 0.93
C LYS A 215 4.26 -29.39 2.34
N SER A 216 5.18 -28.78 3.07
CA SER A 216 5.54 -29.22 4.42
C SER A 216 4.52 -28.77 5.47
N PRO A 217 4.44 -29.42 6.64
CA PRO A 217 3.63 -28.96 7.76
C PRO A 217 3.98 -27.54 8.26
N LEU A 218 5.18 -27.06 7.94
CA LEU A 218 5.66 -25.73 8.31
C LEU A 218 5.04 -24.62 7.45
N ALA A 219 4.43 -24.95 6.30
CA ALA A 219 3.89 -23.97 5.36
C ALA A 219 2.92 -22.97 6.03
N LYS A 220 2.08 -23.45 6.96
CA LYS A 220 1.13 -22.61 7.72
C LYS A 220 1.80 -21.48 8.51
N HIS A 221 3.06 -21.67 8.92
CA HIS A 221 3.85 -20.68 9.64
C HIS A 221 4.64 -19.74 8.73
N LEU A 222 4.73 -20.05 7.42
CA LEU A 222 5.44 -19.21 6.45
C LEU A 222 4.52 -18.13 5.87
N TRP A 223 3.22 -18.40 5.75
CA TRP A 223 2.24 -17.52 5.11
C TRP A 223 2.13 -16.15 5.79
N TYR A 224 2.69 -15.13 5.13
CA TYR A 224 2.70 -13.74 5.59
C TYR A 224 3.26 -13.58 7.03
N ASN A 225 4.24 -14.41 7.42
CA ASN A 225 4.77 -14.45 8.78
C ASN A 225 5.29 -13.09 9.27
N GLY A 226 6.01 -12.38 8.41
CA GLY A 226 6.58 -11.07 8.69
C GLY A 226 5.55 -9.97 8.91
N GLU A 227 4.29 -10.19 8.52
CA GLU A 227 3.15 -9.30 8.77
C GLU A 227 2.45 -9.63 10.10
N LYS A 228 2.58 -10.87 10.60
CA LYS A 228 1.80 -11.40 11.74
C LYS A 228 2.58 -11.51 13.05
N SER A 229 3.91 -11.64 13.00
CA SER A 229 4.72 -11.98 14.16
C SER A 229 5.81 -10.94 14.45
N ARG A 230 6.10 -10.75 15.74
CA ARG A 230 7.29 -10.02 16.20
C ARG A 230 8.58 -10.79 15.90
N LEU A 231 8.51 -12.12 15.92
CA LEU A 231 9.61 -13.01 15.55
C LEU A 231 9.58 -13.24 14.03
N LYS A 232 10.20 -12.32 13.28
CA LYS A 232 10.25 -12.45 11.81
C LYS A 232 11.36 -13.41 11.43
N LEU A 233 11.00 -14.68 11.28
CA LEU A 233 11.81 -15.57 10.46
C LEU A 233 11.96 -14.93 9.08
N PRO A 234 13.16 -14.93 8.49
CA PRO A 234 13.41 -14.26 7.23
C PRO A 234 12.80 -15.01 6.04
N ILE A 235 11.91 -15.99 6.25
CA ILE A 235 11.29 -16.81 5.20
C ILE A 235 9.79 -16.57 5.24
N ASN A 236 9.22 -16.18 4.10
CA ASN A 236 7.80 -15.85 3.98
C ASN A 236 7.21 -16.47 2.72
N ALA A 237 6.04 -17.09 2.86
CA ALA A 237 5.23 -17.54 1.74
C ALA A 237 4.25 -16.45 1.31
N PHE A 238 4.06 -16.33 0.00
CA PHE A 238 3.20 -15.35 -0.63
C PHE A 238 2.42 -15.95 -1.79
N GLY A 239 1.17 -15.50 -1.91
CA GLY A 239 0.29 -15.81 -3.03
C GLY A 239 0.36 -14.69 -4.05
N LEU A 240 0.30 -15.05 -5.32
CA LEU A 240 0.26 -14.12 -6.43
C LEU A 240 -0.98 -14.36 -7.25
N VAL A 241 -1.56 -13.26 -7.71
CA VAL A 241 -2.73 -13.26 -8.58
C VAL A 241 -2.31 -12.83 -9.97
N LYS A 242 -2.79 -13.55 -10.99
CA LYS A 242 -2.58 -13.23 -12.39
C LYS A 242 -3.59 -12.17 -12.84
N LEU A 243 -3.11 -11.04 -13.31
CA LEU A 243 -3.88 -10.05 -14.05
C LEU A 243 -3.61 -10.24 -15.54
N MET A 244 -4.62 -10.69 -16.28
CA MET A 244 -4.51 -10.92 -17.73
C MET A 244 -4.28 -9.62 -18.50
N ASN A 245 -3.64 -9.71 -19.65
CA ASN A 245 -3.44 -8.57 -20.55
C ASN A 245 -4.75 -7.78 -20.79
N GLY A 246 -4.66 -6.45 -20.71
CA GLY A 246 -5.78 -5.52 -20.86
C GLY A 246 -6.73 -5.47 -19.66
N LYS A 247 -6.55 -6.30 -18.63
CA LYS A 247 -7.34 -6.22 -17.39
C LYS A 247 -6.77 -5.18 -16.45
N LYS A 248 -7.68 -4.63 -15.64
CA LYS A 248 -7.42 -3.52 -14.74
C LYS A 248 -7.84 -3.85 -13.32
N ILE A 249 -7.09 -3.31 -12.37
CA ILE A 249 -7.47 -3.19 -10.97
C ILE A 249 -7.35 -1.73 -10.54
N SER A 250 -8.23 -1.27 -9.65
CA SER A 250 -8.25 0.12 -9.18
C SER A 250 -8.78 0.25 -7.76
N LEU A 251 -8.21 1.19 -7.02
CA LEU A 251 -8.66 1.63 -5.72
C LEU A 251 -8.91 3.13 -5.77
N LYS A 252 -10.14 3.53 -5.42
CA LYS A 252 -10.47 4.93 -5.16
C LYS A 252 -10.76 5.12 -3.68
N THR A 253 -10.09 6.08 -3.08
CA THR A 253 -10.15 6.36 -1.64
C THR A 253 -10.36 7.85 -1.40
N GLU A 254 -10.99 8.19 -0.29
CA GLU A 254 -10.95 9.54 0.26
C GLU A 254 -10.35 9.54 1.66
N ALA A 255 -9.64 10.60 1.99
CA ALA A 255 -9.22 10.91 3.35
C ALA A 255 -9.80 12.28 3.71
N VAL A 256 -10.74 12.31 4.65
CA VAL A 256 -11.46 13.51 5.09
C VAL A 256 -10.92 13.94 6.45
N PHE A 257 -10.41 15.17 6.52
CA PHE A 257 -9.88 15.78 7.73
C PHE A 257 -10.93 16.69 8.36
N SER A 258 -11.00 16.66 9.68
CA SER A 258 -11.93 17.46 10.47
C SER A 258 -11.24 17.98 11.71
N LYS A 259 -11.67 19.16 12.19
CA LYS A 259 -11.35 19.60 13.55
C LYS A 259 -12.26 18.87 14.53
N ILE A 260 -11.74 18.64 15.73
CA ILE A 260 -12.52 18.16 16.87
C ILE A 260 -13.06 19.37 17.64
#